data_AF-A0A0C3Q4J7-F1
#
_entry.id   AF-A0A0C3Q4J7-F1
#
_cell.length_a   1.000
_cell.length_b   1.000
_cell.length_c   1.000
_cell.angle_alpha   90.00
_cell.angle_beta   90.00
_cell.angle_gamma   90.00
#
_symmetry.space_group_name_H-M   'P 1'
#
loop_
_entity.id
_entity.type
_entity.pdbx_description
1 polymer ?
#
loop_
_entity_poly.entity_id
_entity_poly.type
_entity_poly.pdbx_seq_one_letter_code
_entity_poly.pdbx_strand_id
1 'polypeptide(L)'
;LMADPNWNKGFYYDKSPPHTGMKLARQIGTITYRSGPEWEQRFGRQVRQLPESETPRANGVRVPALCPDFLIETYLDHQGESFCLKYDANSLIYISKAMDLFDMTQTALDEL
;
A
#
# COMPACT_ATOMS: atom_id res chain seq x y z
N LEU A 1 -8.60 1.40 -4.08
CA LEU A 1 -9.49 1.21 -2.92
C LEU A 1 -10.96 1.01 -3.33
N MET A 2 -11.64 1.99 -3.93
CA MET A 2 -13.08 1.87 -4.26
C MET A 2 -13.44 0.71 -5.21
N ALA A 3 -12.47 0.22 -6.00
CA ALA A 3 -12.62 -0.95 -6.85
C ALA A 3 -12.61 -2.30 -6.09
N ASP A 4 -12.29 -2.29 -4.79
CA ASP A 4 -12.33 -3.50 -3.95
C ASP A 4 -13.79 -3.95 -3.77
N PRO A 5 -14.14 -5.21 -4.13
CA PRO A 5 -15.49 -5.74 -3.97
C PRO A 5 -16.04 -5.61 -2.54
N ASN A 6 -15.18 -5.69 -1.54
CA ASN A 6 -15.55 -5.62 -0.13
C ASN A 6 -15.82 -4.19 0.35
N TRP A 7 -15.51 -3.15 -0.44
CA TRP A 7 -15.81 -1.77 -0.05
C TRP A 7 -17.31 -1.51 0.02
N ASN A 8 -18.12 -2.21 -0.78
CA ASN A 8 -19.59 -2.14 -0.73
C ASN A 8 -20.15 -0.71 -0.65
N LYS A 9 -19.62 0.21 -1.50
CA LYS A 9 -19.99 1.64 -1.52
C LYS A 9 -19.87 2.36 -0.17
N GLY A 10 -18.95 1.91 0.68
CA GLY A 10 -18.72 2.45 2.03
C GLY A 10 -19.49 1.74 3.14
N PHE A 11 -20.39 0.79 2.80
CA PHE A 11 -21.20 0.04 3.76
C PHE A 11 -20.58 -1.33 4.09
N TYR A 12 -19.35 -1.34 4.60
CA TYR A 12 -18.59 -2.56 4.88
C TYR A 12 -18.46 -2.92 6.36
N TYR A 13 -18.92 -2.08 7.30
CA TYR A 13 -18.69 -2.26 8.74
C TYR A 13 -19.28 -3.56 9.31
N ASP A 14 -20.39 -4.05 8.77
CA ASP A 14 -21.01 -5.32 9.17
C ASP A 14 -20.46 -6.55 8.40
N LYS A 15 -19.45 -6.32 7.55
CA LYS A 15 -18.90 -7.31 6.61
C LYS A 15 -17.37 -7.30 6.67
N SER A 16 -16.73 -8.07 5.79
CA SER A 16 -15.28 -7.99 5.60
C SER A 16 -14.90 -6.61 5.06
N PRO A 17 -13.92 -5.91 5.67
CA PRO A 17 -13.47 -4.62 5.17
C PRO A 17 -12.69 -4.75 3.84
N PRO A 18 -12.56 -3.67 3.05
CA PRO A 18 -11.81 -3.63 1.78
C PRO A 18 -10.29 -3.67 1.98
N HIS A 19 -9.81 -4.81 2.48
CA HIS A 19 -8.43 -4.99 2.89
C HIS A 19 -7.44 -4.87 1.72
N THR A 20 -7.72 -5.54 0.60
CA THR A 20 -6.84 -5.56 -0.58
C THR A 20 -6.71 -4.16 -1.18
N GLY A 21 -7.82 -3.44 -1.32
CA GLY A 21 -7.85 -2.09 -1.84
C GLY A 21 -7.16 -1.06 -0.93
N MET A 22 -7.24 -1.25 0.39
CA MET A 22 -6.58 -0.39 1.37
C MET A 22 -5.07 -0.64 1.44
N LYS A 23 -4.66 -1.91 1.44
CA LYS A 23 -3.25 -2.33 1.37
C LYS A 23 -2.57 -1.74 0.15
N LEU A 24 -3.17 -1.91 -1.03
CA LEU A 24 -2.63 -1.37 -2.28
C LEU A 24 -2.54 0.17 -2.27
N ALA A 25 -3.59 0.86 -1.79
CA ALA A 25 -3.57 2.31 -1.67
C ALA A 25 -2.41 2.79 -0.77
N ARG A 26 -2.18 2.10 0.35
CA ARG A 26 -1.07 2.43 1.25
C ARG A 26 0.28 2.14 0.62
N GLN A 27 0.44 1.05 -0.12
CA GLN A 27 1.68 0.74 -0.83
C GLN A 27 2.04 1.83 -1.84
N ILE A 28 1.08 2.26 -2.66
CA ILE A 28 1.26 3.35 -3.63
C ILE A 28 1.66 4.65 -2.90
N GLY A 29 0.92 5.04 -1.87
CA GLY A 29 1.25 6.23 -1.08
C GLY A 29 2.65 6.16 -0.47
N THR A 30 3.02 5.01 0.11
CA THR A 30 4.34 4.80 0.73
C THR A 30 5.48 5.01 -0.27
N ILE A 31 5.32 4.56 -1.51
CA ILE A 31 6.32 4.79 -2.57
C ILE A 31 6.51 6.29 -2.80
N THR A 32 5.42 7.06 -2.86
CA THR A 32 5.45 8.51 -3.14
C THR A 32 5.98 9.37 -1.98
N TYR A 33 5.93 8.87 -0.74
CA TYR A 33 6.36 9.63 0.43
C TYR A 33 7.89 9.63 0.64
N ARG A 34 8.63 8.84 -0.14
CA ARG A 34 10.08 8.68 -0.01
C ARG A 34 10.80 8.92 -1.31
N SER A 35 12.07 9.31 -1.21
CA SER A 35 12.89 9.61 -2.37
C SER A 35 13.41 8.35 -3.06
N GLY A 36 13.57 8.40 -4.38
CA GLY A 36 14.19 7.33 -5.16
C GLY A 36 15.58 6.89 -4.66
N PRO A 37 16.51 7.82 -4.36
CA PRO A 37 17.82 7.47 -3.82
C PRO A 37 17.74 6.71 -2.49
N GLU A 38 16.79 7.06 -1.62
CA GLU A 38 16.57 6.33 -0.36
C GLU A 38 16.15 4.88 -0.61
N TRP A 39 15.25 4.65 -1.58
CA TRP A 39 14.81 3.30 -1.95
C TRP A 39 15.96 2.43 -2.46
N GLU A 40 16.81 3.00 -3.32
CA GLU A 40 17.98 2.29 -3.85
C GLU A 40 18.99 1.97 -2.75
N GLN A 41 19.30 2.94 -1.88
CA GLN A 41 20.27 2.75 -0.80
C GLN A 41 19.82 1.69 0.22
N ARG A 42 18.53 1.68 0.57
CA ARG A 42 18.00 0.79 1.61
C ARG A 42 17.73 -0.62 1.12
N PHE A 43 17.26 -0.77 -0.11
CA PHE A 43 16.81 -2.06 -0.64
C PHE A 43 17.54 -2.43 -1.93
N GLY A 44 17.65 -1.50 -2.89
CA GLY A 44 18.18 -1.78 -4.22
C GLY A 44 17.54 -3.04 -4.81
N ARG A 45 18.37 -3.94 -5.36
CA ARG A 45 17.94 -5.26 -5.89
C ARG A 45 18.09 -6.39 -4.87
N GLN A 46 18.09 -6.09 -3.58
CA GLN A 46 18.22 -7.13 -2.55
C GLN A 46 17.00 -8.06 -2.56
N VAL A 47 17.30 -9.35 -2.66
CA VAL A 47 16.32 -10.43 -2.70
C VAL A 47 16.05 -10.89 -1.27
N ARG A 48 14.79 -11.21 -0.95
CA ARG A 48 14.42 -11.75 0.36
C ARG A 48 15.16 -13.07 0.61
N GLN A 49 15.74 -13.22 1.81
CA GLN A 49 16.26 -14.51 2.26
C GLN A 49 15.10 -15.50 2.43
N LEU A 50 15.12 -16.56 1.63
CA LEU A 50 14.16 -17.66 1.76
C LEU A 50 14.62 -18.56 2.92
N PRO A 51 13.69 -19.08 3.73
CA PRO A 51 14.02 -20.13 4.69
C PRO A 51 14.61 -21.35 3.97
N GLU A 52 15.51 -22.09 4.61
CA GLU A 52 16.17 -23.28 4.02
C GLU A 52 15.20 -24.34 3.48
N SER A 53 13.94 -24.31 3.92
CA SER A 53 12.86 -25.17 3.42
C SER A 53 12.37 -24.80 2.01
N GLU A 54 12.51 -23.54 1.61
CA GLU A 54 12.03 -22.99 0.32
C GLU A 54 13.19 -22.65 -0.64
N THR A 55 14.44 -22.88 -0.23
CA THR A 55 15.58 -22.70 -1.13
C THR A 55 15.51 -23.76 -2.24
N PRO A 56 15.49 -23.36 -3.53
CA PRO A 56 15.50 -24.34 -4.60
C PRO A 56 16.79 -25.14 -4.53
N ARG A 57 16.66 -26.45 -4.26
CA ARG A 57 17.77 -27.42 -4.10
C ARG A 57 18.54 -27.71 -5.40
N ALA A 58 18.35 -26.91 -6.45
CA ALA A 58 18.98 -27.08 -7.75
C ALA A 58 19.75 -25.81 -8.14
N ASN A 59 21.08 -25.90 -8.11
CA ASN A 59 22.06 -24.96 -8.71
C ASN A 59 22.06 -23.50 -8.23
N GLY A 60 21.35 -23.14 -7.16
CA GLY A 60 21.41 -21.78 -6.59
C GLY A 60 20.76 -20.69 -7.44
N VAL A 61 20.04 -21.06 -8.50
CA VAL A 61 19.31 -20.11 -9.36
C VAL A 61 17.85 -20.04 -8.89
N ARG A 62 17.43 -18.87 -8.42
CA ARG A 62 16.04 -18.60 -8.04
C ARG A 62 15.19 -18.43 -9.31
N VAL A 63 14.11 -19.21 -9.43
CA VAL A 63 13.15 -19.07 -10.54
C VAL A 63 12.23 -17.88 -10.24
N PRO A 64 12.06 -16.91 -11.16
CA PRO A 64 11.14 -15.80 -10.97
C PRO A 64 9.71 -16.30 -10.78
N ALA A 65 9.02 -15.80 -9.75
CA ALA A 65 7.63 -16.13 -9.49
C ALA A 65 6.76 -14.85 -9.48
N LEU A 66 5.45 -15.01 -9.64
CA LEU A 66 4.50 -13.90 -9.52
C LEU A 66 4.15 -13.61 -8.04
N CYS A 67 5.15 -13.72 -7.16
CA CYS A 67 5.05 -13.44 -5.73
C CYS A 67 6.24 -12.56 -5.28
N PRO A 68 6.18 -11.95 -4.08
CA PRO A 68 7.23 -11.05 -3.62
C PRO A 68 8.61 -11.73 -3.53
N ASP A 69 9.52 -11.32 -4.41
CA ASP A 69 10.89 -11.82 -4.50
C ASP A 69 11.89 -10.86 -3.85
N PHE A 70 11.61 -9.56 -3.91
CA PHE A 70 12.49 -8.51 -3.41
C PHE A 70 12.16 -8.10 -1.97
N LEU A 71 13.18 -7.63 -1.26
CA LEU A 71 13.03 -7.15 0.12
C LEU A 71 12.10 -5.94 0.20
N ILE A 72 12.15 -5.05 -0.80
CA ILE A 72 11.26 -3.87 -0.88
C ILE A 72 9.78 -4.27 -0.97
N GLU A 73 9.45 -5.34 -1.69
CA GLU A 73 8.08 -5.82 -1.82
C GLU A 73 7.55 -6.31 -0.47
N THR A 74 8.38 -7.07 0.26
CA THR A 74 8.05 -7.52 1.62
C THR A 74 7.85 -6.33 2.58
N TYR A 75 8.68 -5.29 2.45
CA TYR A 75 8.55 -4.07 3.25
C TYR A 75 7.24 -3.33 2.97
N LEU A 76 6.90 -3.13 1.70
CA LEU A 76 5.66 -2.49 1.28
C LEU A 76 4.44 -3.31 1.71
N ASP A 77 4.53 -4.64 1.62
CA ASP A 77 3.51 -5.56 2.11
C ASP A 77 3.21 -5.35 3.60
N HIS A 78 4.25 -5.39 4.44
CA HIS A 78 4.13 -5.19 5.87
C HIS A 78 3.59 -3.79 6.24
N GLN A 79 4.03 -2.74 5.54
CA GLN A 79 3.51 -1.37 5.74
C GLN A 79 2.02 -1.27 5.37
N GLY A 80 1.60 -1.93 4.30
CA GLY A 80 0.20 -2.00 3.88
C GLY A 80 -0.67 -2.75 4.88
N GLU A 81 -0.25 -3.93 5.32
CA GLU A 81 -0.94 -4.74 6.34
C GLU A 81 -1.10 -3.97 7.67
N SER A 82 0.00 -3.39 8.17
CA SER A 82 0.00 -2.61 9.41
C SER A 82 -0.95 -1.41 9.36
N PHE A 83 -1.14 -0.82 8.18
CA PHE A 83 -2.03 0.31 7.99
C PHE A 83 -3.50 -0.11 7.97
N CYS A 84 -3.81 -1.26 7.36
CA CYS A 84 -5.17 -1.78 7.30
C CYS A 84 -5.79 -2.06 8.67
N LEU A 85 -4.95 -2.37 9.68
CA LEU A 85 -5.37 -2.59 11.05
C LEU A 85 -5.61 -1.30 11.85
N LYS A 86 -5.11 -0.16 11.37
CA LYS A 86 -5.06 1.10 12.13
C LYS A 86 -5.92 2.21 11.54
N TYR A 87 -6.33 2.08 10.29
CA TYR A 87 -6.99 3.15 9.55
C TYR A 87 -8.28 2.64 8.90
N ASP A 88 -9.26 3.53 8.81
CA ASP A 88 -10.56 3.24 8.20
C ASP A 88 -10.58 3.65 6.72
N ALA A 89 -11.18 2.81 5.87
CA ALA A 89 -11.19 2.99 4.42
C ALA A 89 -12.00 4.21 3.98
N ASN A 90 -13.18 4.44 4.58
CA ASN A 90 -14.00 5.61 4.30
C ASN A 90 -13.28 6.89 4.71
N SER A 91 -12.72 6.91 5.92
CA SER A 91 -11.94 8.05 6.42
C SER A 91 -10.79 8.42 5.48
N LEU A 92 -10.07 7.42 4.95
CA LEU A 92 -9.01 7.65 3.96
C LEU A 92 -9.54 8.30 2.68
N ILE A 93 -10.67 7.83 2.15
CA ILE A 93 -11.28 8.41 0.94
C ILE A 93 -11.68 9.87 1.18
N TYR A 94 -12.33 10.17 2.30
CA TYR A 94 -12.78 11.54 2.60
C TYR A 94 -11.60 12.49 2.72
N ILE A 95 -10.55 12.11 3.45
CA ILE A 95 -9.34 12.94 3.59
C ILE A 95 -8.63 13.10 2.24
N SER A 96 -8.50 12.02 1.44
CA SER A 96 -7.93 12.10 0.10
C SER A 96 -8.70 13.08 -0.78
N LYS A 97 -10.04 13.01 -0.75
CA LYS A 97 -10.87 13.90 -1.54
C LYS A 97 -10.78 15.35 -1.07
N ALA A 98 -10.69 15.58 0.25
CA ALA A 98 -10.47 16.91 0.80
C ALA A 98 -9.13 17.50 0.36
N MET A 99 -8.05 16.69 0.33
CA MET A 99 -6.76 17.12 -0.21
C MET A 99 -6.84 17.50 -1.69
N ASP A 100 -7.59 16.74 -2.50
CA ASP A 100 -7.76 17.03 -3.94
C ASP A 100 -8.60 18.29 -4.20
N LEU A 101 -9.57 18.58 -3.32
CA LEU A 101 -10.46 19.74 -3.45
C LEU A 101 -9.87 21.03 -2.87
N PHE A 102 -8.78 20.93 -2.11
CA PHE A 102 -8.20 22.08 -1.43
C PHE A 102 -7.59 23.06 -2.43
N ASP A 103 -8.08 24.30 -2.38
CA ASP A 103 -7.60 25.43 -3.18
C ASP A 103 -7.37 26.63 -2.25
N MET A 104 -6.13 27.12 -2.20
CA MET A 104 -5.79 28.29 -1.36
C MET A 104 -6.32 29.61 -1.91
N THR A 105 -6.73 29.66 -3.17
CA THR A 105 -7.24 30.89 -3.80
C THR A 105 -8.71 31.12 -3.53
N GLN A 106 -9.45 30.08 -3.14
CA GLN A 106 -10.86 30.16 -2.78
C GLN A 106 -10.99 30.59 -1.32
N THR A 107 -11.64 31.72 -1.08
CA THR A 107 -11.95 32.16 0.28
C THR A 107 -13.00 31.20 0.84
N ALA A 108 -12.67 30.45 1.90
CA ALA A 108 -13.62 29.59 2.60
C ALA A 108 -14.84 30.35 3.19
N LEU A 109 -14.83 31.68 3.13
CA LEU A 109 -15.90 32.58 3.59
C LEU A 109 -16.90 32.94 2.48
N ASP A 110 -16.60 32.71 1.20
CA ASP A 110 -17.50 33.12 0.11
C ASP A 110 -18.74 32.21 -0.01
N GLU A 111 -18.75 31.06 0.67
CA GLU A 111 -19.86 30.09 0.70
C GLU A 111 -20.62 30.03 2.06
N LEU A 112 -20.33 30.93 3.00
CA LEU A 112 -21.06 31.09 4.28
C LEU A 112 -22.08 32.22 4.22
#